data_AF-F5ZFP1-F1
#
_entry.id   AF-F5ZFP1-F1
#
_cell.length_a   1.000
_cell.length_b   1.000
_cell.length_c   1.000
_cell.angle_alpha   90.00
_cell.angle_beta   90.00
_cell.angle_gamma   90.00
#
_symmetry.space_group_name_H-M   'P 1'
#
loop_
_entity.id
_entity.type
_entity.pdbx_description
1 polymer ?
#
loop_
_entity_poly.entity_id
_entity_poly.type
_entity_poly.pdbx_seq_one_letter_code
_entity_poly.pdbx_strand_id
1 'polypeptide(L)'
;MKIFSALLCVLLIVSSSFSFANGNSKEVKAAKIIKNANKVEETFTSRGGMEGWTRVSFIIDKDGTTKDIVVFDYSGKDRYVKKVTKYIRNLQYSPALVNNKPVASAQTLFVKHTYSEAGHSEGSVTPAFAKEYQATIDALSSPTADMLNIKKSIDNLVEDHTKNLNEHALAAWLKSIYYYKNENFLEYMRQSQITVDLYEHLPIAILAKSTVNLFQSQLYFGNFNGAAETLSRMGSVNGLNLSEETYQQFADALKAAKATGSANVTKGQLSHLGAWSQTYDPSTFKVEVSQGNVDSVELRCNDYQQKYIEGWENKIEFPAQTSDCILLIRGDAGSTFDILEITS
;
A
#
# COMPACT_ATOMS: atom_id res chain seq x y z
N MET A 1 79.41 0.36 -42.71
CA MET A 1 79.81 0.87 -41.37
C MET A 1 78.85 2.01 -41.05
N LYS A 2 77.84 1.94 -40.17
CA LYS A 2 77.59 1.13 -38.96
C LYS A 2 76.18 0.52 -39.01
N ILE A 3 76.06 -0.64 -38.38
CA ILE A 3 74.87 -1.45 -38.17
C ILE A 3 74.18 -0.95 -36.89
N PHE A 4 72.85 -0.79 -36.90
CA PHE A 4 72.04 -0.77 -35.68
C PHE A 4 70.85 -1.73 -35.85
N SER A 5 71.08 -2.95 -35.38
CA SER A 5 70.10 -3.85 -34.73
C SER A 5 69.58 -3.16 -33.45
N ALA A 6 68.43 -3.43 -32.84
CA ALA A 6 67.47 -4.51 -32.88
C ALA A 6 66.24 -4.10 -32.01
N LEU A 7 65.29 -5.04 -31.88
CA LEU A 7 64.20 -5.14 -30.90
C LEU A 7 62.87 -4.46 -31.27
N LEU A 8 62.09 -5.19 -32.09
CA LEU A 8 60.63 -5.10 -32.09
C LEU A 8 60.11 -6.19 -31.14
N CYS A 9 59.64 -5.78 -29.96
CA CYS A 9 59.04 -6.66 -28.97
C CYS A 9 57.59 -6.97 -29.41
N VAL A 10 57.33 -8.18 -29.90
CA VAL A 10 55.97 -8.64 -30.21
C VAL A 10 55.29 -9.05 -28.91
N LEU A 11 54.50 -8.16 -28.33
CA LEU A 11 53.56 -8.50 -27.25
C LEU A 11 52.39 -9.30 -27.85
N LEU A 12 52.37 -10.61 -27.61
CA LEU A 12 51.20 -11.45 -27.77
C LEU A 12 50.20 -11.11 -26.66
N ILE A 13 49.24 -10.23 -26.94
CA ILE A 13 48.07 -10.02 -26.09
C ILE A 13 47.16 -11.24 -26.29
N VAL A 14 47.22 -12.18 -25.34
CA VAL A 14 46.22 -13.24 -25.22
C VAL A 14 44.93 -12.56 -24.79
N SER A 15 44.02 -12.33 -25.74
CA SER A 15 42.65 -11.92 -25.47
C SER A 15 41.92 -13.08 -24.79
N SER A 16 41.97 -13.09 -23.45
CA SER A 16 41.05 -13.87 -22.64
C SER A 16 39.65 -13.40 -22.98
N SER A 17 38.94 -14.21 -23.76
CA SER A 17 37.53 -14.04 -24.02
C SER A 17 36.81 -14.33 -22.72
N PHE A 18 36.56 -13.30 -21.91
CA PHE A 18 35.58 -13.37 -20.84
C PHE A 18 34.23 -13.65 -21.51
N SER A 19 33.86 -14.91 -21.55
CA SER A 19 32.47 -15.31 -21.76
C SER A 19 31.69 -14.86 -20.55
N PHE A 20 31.13 -13.65 -20.61
CA PHE A 20 30.02 -13.30 -19.75
C PHE A 20 28.93 -14.32 -20.05
N ALA A 21 28.65 -15.20 -19.09
CA ALA A 21 27.43 -15.97 -19.07
C ALA A 21 26.28 -14.97 -19.20
N ASN A 22 25.58 -15.03 -20.33
CA ASN A 22 24.34 -14.28 -20.55
C ASN A 22 23.33 -14.79 -19.52
N GLY A 23 23.30 -14.17 -18.33
CA GLY A 23 22.16 -14.30 -17.45
C GLY A 23 20.98 -13.74 -18.23
N ASN A 24 20.05 -14.60 -18.66
CA ASN A 24 18.81 -14.18 -19.30
C ASN A 24 18.08 -13.22 -18.35
N SER A 25 18.25 -11.92 -18.55
CA SER A 25 17.46 -10.91 -17.87
C SER A 25 16.03 -11.03 -18.41
N LYS A 26 15.10 -11.32 -17.52
CA LYS A 26 13.66 -11.36 -17.84
C LYS A 26 13.23 -9.97 -18.28
N GLU A 27 12.82 -9.84 -19.54
CA GLU A 27 12.26 -8.59 -20.06
C GLU A 27 10.79 -8.52 -19.65
N VAL A 28 10.47 -7.57 -18.76
CA VAL A 28 9.10 -7.33 -18.28
C VAL A 28 8.58 -6.01 -18.88
N LYS A 29 7.41 -6.06 -19.52
CA LYS A 29 6.65 -4.88 -19.95
C LYS A 29 5.33 -4.86 -19.19
N ALA A 30 5.13 -3.86 -18.34
CA ALA A 30 3.90 -3.73 -17.56
C ALA A 30 2.67 -3.51 -18.45
N ALA A 31 1.50 -3.93 -17.96
CA ALA A 31 0.22 -3.67 -18.60
C ALA A 31 -0.06 -2.16 -18.68
N LYS A 32 -0.70 -1.72 -19.77
CA LYS A 32 -1.03 -0.30 -20.01
C LYS A 32 -2.47 -0.17 -20.48
N ILE A 33 -3.16 0.87 -20.04
CA ILE A 33 -4.51 1.16 -20.52
C ILE A 33 -4.44 1.51 -22.00
N ILE A 34 -5.24 0.82 -22.83
CA ILE A 34 -5.36 1.09 -24.27
C ILE A 34 -6.73 1.63 -24.67
N LYS A 35 -7.76 1.41 -23.82
CA LYS A 35 -9.08 1.99 -24.01
C LYS A 35 -9.76 2.20 -22.66
N ASN A 36 -10.45 3.32 -22.54
CA ASN A 36 -11.23 3.69 -21.36
C ASN A 36 -12.65 4.04 -21.80
N ALA A 37 -13.61 3.17 -21.51
CA ALA A 37 -15.01 3.37 -21.87
C ALA A 37 -15.81 4.15 -20.82
N ASN A 38 -15.14 4.70 -19.79
CA ASN A 38 -15.80 5.52 -18.78
C ASN A 38 -16.15 6.91 -19.33
N LYS A 39 -17.29 7.46 -18.89
CA LYS A 39 -17.67 8.85 -19.18
C LYS A 39 -16.88 9.80 -18.27
N VAL A 40 -16.28 10.84 -18.86
CA VAL A 40 -15.34 11.77 -18.20
C VAL A 40 -15.92 12.43 -16.94
N GLU A 41 -17.20 12.81 -16.96
CA GLU A 41 -17.85 13.47 -15.82
C GLU A 41 -18.21 12.52 -14.67
N GLU A 42 -18.26 11.20 -14.89
CA GLU A 42 -18.77 10.22 -13.92
C GLU A 42 -17.69 9.43 -13.18
N THR A 43 -16.43 9.52 -13.61
CA THR A 43 -15.40 8.55 -13.20
C THR A 43 -15.22 8.55 -11.69
N PHE A 44 -15.13 9.71 -11.05
CA PHE A 44 -14.95 9.80 -9.60
C PHE A 44 -15.73 10.92 -8.90
N THR A 45 -16.54 11.70 -9.64
CA THR A 45 -17.37 12.77 -9.05
C THR A 45 -18.53 12.21 -8.23
N SER A 46 -18.70 12.66 -7.00
CA SER A 46 -19.79 12.17 -6.14
C SER A 46 -21.10 12.93 -6.23
N ARG A 47 -22.22 12.23 -6.45
CA ARG A 47 -23.55 12.86 -6.35
C ARG A 47 -23.81 13.33 -4.92
N GLY A 48 -24.20 14.60 -4.76
CA GLY A 48 -24.57 15.19 -3.47
C GLY A 48 -23.40 15.72 -2.63
N GLY A 49 -22.26 16.04 -3.24
CA GLY A 49 -21.15 16.70 -2.53
C GLY A 49 -20.30 15.83 -1.61
N MET A 50 -20.44 14.50 -1.66
CA MET A 50 -19.77 13.58 -0.73
C MET A 50 -18.55 12.88 -1.33
N GLU A 51 -17.36 13.28 -0.97
CA GLU A 51 -16.11 12.65 -1.38
C GLU A 51 -15.79 11.39 -0.56
N GLY A 52 -14.85 10.59 -1.04
CA GLY A 52 -14.39 9.39 -0.35
C GLY A 52 -13.19 8.76 -1.01
N TRP A 53 -12.76 7.61 -0.53
CA TRP A 53 -11.63 6.86 -1.08
C TRP A 53 -11.87 5.35 -1.06
N THR A 54 -11.17 4.63 -1.93
CA THR A 54 -11.16 3.16 -2.03
C THR A 54 -9.75 2.65 -2.34
N ARG A 55 -9.34 1.56 -1.70
CA ARG A 55 -8.20 0.74 -2.10
C ARG A 55 -8.68 -0.52 -2.79
N VAL A 56 -8.16 -0.76 -3.98
CA VAL A 56 -8.63 -1.84 -4.84
C VAL A 56 -7.46 -2.52 -5.52
N SER A 57 -7.49 -3.84 -5.58
CA SER A 57 -6.61 -4.66 -6.41
C SER A 57 -7.43 -5.41 -7.45
N PHE A 58 -6.91 -5.58 -8.65
CA PHE A 58 -7.57 -6.33 -9.72
C PHE A 58 -6.55 -7.02 -10.62
N ILE A 59 -7.00 -8.08 -11.29
CA ILE A 59 -6.20 -8.83 -12.27
C ILE A 59 -6.47 -8.28 -13.67
N ILE A 60 -5.41 -8.11 -14.44
CA ILE A 60 -5.43 -7.85 -15.88
C ILE A 60 -5.09 -9.18 -16.56
N ASP A 61 -6.01 -9.72 -17.33
CA ASP A 61 -5.82 -11.00 -18.01
C ASP A 61 -4.97 -10.85 -19.28
N LYS A 62 -4.59 -11.98 -19.89
CA LYS A 62 -3.76 -12.04 -21.11
C LYS A 62 -4.41 -11.38 -22.33
N ASP A 63 -5.73 -11.24 -22.33
CA ASP A 63 -6.48 -10.51 -23.36
C ASP A 63 -6.64 -9.02 -23.03
N GLY A 64 -6.13 -8.58 -21.88
CA GLY A 64 -6.20 -7.20 -21.39
C GLY A 64 -7.51 -6.81 -20.69
N THR A 65 -8.43 -7.75 -20.49
CA THR A 65 -9.65 -7.52 -19.69
C THR A 65 -9.33 -7.53 -18.19
N THR A 66 -10.17 -6.87 -17.39
CA THR A 66 -10.02 -6.83 -15.94
C THR A 66 -10.95 -7.83 -15.25
N LYS A 67 -10.43 -8.55 -14.25
CA LYS A 67 -11.19 -9.53 -13.45
C LYS A 67 -10.72 -9.53 -11.99
N ASP A 68 -11.46 -10.25 -11.14
CA ASP A 68 -11.18 -10.41 -9.70
C ASP A 68 -10.82 -9.09 -8.99
N ILE A 69 -11.71 -8.10 -9.19
CA ILE A 69 -11.62 -6.77 -8.61
C ILE A 69 -12.00 -6.87 -7.13
N VAL A 70 -11.02 -6.70 -6.25
CA VAL A 70 -11.16 -6.78 -4.80
C VAL A 70 -10.91 -5.40 -4.20
N VAL A 71 -11.96 -4.79 -3.67
CA VAL A 71 -11.83 -3.64 -2.78
C VAL A 71 -11.49 -4.18 -1.41
N PHE A 72 -10.35 -3.79 -0.85
CA PHE A 72 -9.88 -4.29 0.44
C PHE A 72 -9.93 -3.23 1.55
N ASP A 73 -10.11 -1.96 1.19
CA ASP A 73 -10.39 -0.89 2.15
C ASP A 73 -11.13 0.27 1.47
N TYR A 74 -11.94 1.02 2.22
CA TYR A 74 -12.66 2.19 1.73
C TYR A 74 -13.22 3.06 2.88
N SER A 75 -13.60 4.27 2.51
CA SER A 75 -14.21 5.31 3.36
C SER A 75 -15.65 5.05 3.86
N GLY A 76 -16.17 3.82 3.81
CA GLY A 76 -17.39 3.42 4.52
C GLY A 76 -18.74 3.64 3.81
N LYS A 77 -18.80 4.16 2.57
CA LYS A 77 -20.04 4.12 1.76
C LYS A 77 -19.91 3.22 0.53
N ASP A 78 -20.78 2.22 0.41
CA ASP A 78 -20.82 1.22 -0.69
C ASP A 78 -20.82 1.82 -2.10
N ARG A 79 -21.32 3.06 -2.24
CA ARG A 79 -21.31 3.77 -3.51
C ARG A 79 -19.90 3.89 -4.10
N TYR A 80 -18.87 4.02 -3.27
CA TYR A 80 -17.48 4.15 -3.72
C TYR A 80 -16.97 2.82 -4.26
N VAL A 81 -17.31 1.71 -3.60
CA VAL A 81 -17.05 0.34 -4.07
C VAL A 81 -17.69 0.13 -5.44
N LYS A 82 -19.00 0.40 -5.57
CA LYS A 82 -19.73 0.25 -6.84
C LYS A 82 -19.12 1.06 -7.97
N LYS A 83 -18.72 2.30 -7.70
CA LYS A 83 -18.09 3.19 -8.67
C LYS A 83 -16.73 2.70 -9.12
N VAL A 84 -15.82 2.40 -8.20
CA VAL A 84 -14.46 1.97 -8.57
C VAL A 84 -14.49 0.64 -9.31
N THR A 85 -15.35 -0.30 -8.91
CA THR A 85 -15.52 -1.56 -9.62
C THR A 85 -16.08 -1.35 -11.03
N LYS A 86 -17.09 -0.48 -11.21
CA LYS A 86 -17.59 -0.13 -12.55
C LYS A 86 -16.51 0.52 -13.40
N TYR A 87 -15.74 1.44 -12.81
CA TYR A 87 -14.65 2.14 -13.49
C TYR A 87 -13.63 1.16 -14.07
N ILE A 88 -13.13 0.24 -13.23
CA ILE A 88 -12.11 -0.75 -13.62
C ILE A 88 -12.64 -1.72 -14.70
N ARG A 89 -13.91 -2.14 -14.62
CA ARG A 89 -14.53 -3.02 -15.64
C ARG A 89 -14.61 -2.38 -17.03
N ASN A 90 -14.62 -1.05 -17.09
CA ASN A 90 -14.69 -0.31 -18.34
C ASN A 90 -13.31 0.05 -18.90
N LEU A 91 -12.23 -0.39 -18.25
CA LEU A 91 -10.87 -0.26 -18.74
C LEU A 91 -10.50 -1.51 -19.54
N GLN A 92 -9.76 -1.28 -20.63
CA GLN A 92 -9.11 -2.31 -21.41
C GLN A 92 -7.61 -2.01 -21.44
N TYR A 93 -6.81 -3.05 -21.23
CA TYR A 93 -5.36 -2.96 -21.18
C TYR A 93 -4.71 -3.68 -22.36
N SER A 94 -3.47 -3.31 -22.67
CA SER A 94 -2.50 -4.26 -23.22
C SER A 94 -2.01 -5.13 -22.05
N PRO A 95 -1.94 -6.46 -22.18
CA PRO A 95 -1.48 -7.33 -21.10
C PRO A 95 -0.02 -7.03 -20.74
N ALA A 96 0.40 -7.44 -19.55
CA ALA A 96 1.81 -7.48 -19.24
C ALA A 96 2.51 -8.53 -20.13
N LEU A 97 3.77 -8.26 -20.50
CA LEU A 97 4.57 -9.18 -21.29
C LEU A 97 5.80 -9.61 -20.49
N VAL A 98 6.03 -10.92 -20.43
CA VAL A 98 7.28 -11.51 -19.95
C VAL A 98 7.95 -12.19 -21.12
N ASN A 99 9.15 -11.74 -21.49
CA ASN A 99 9.87 -12.23 -22.68
C ASN A 99 8.97 -12.22 -23.93
N ASN A 100 8.25 -11.11 -24.13
CA ASN A 100 7.28 -10.87 -25.21
C ASN A 100 6.06 -11.83 -25.25
N LYS A 101 5.81 -12.60 -24.18
CA LYS A 101 4.61 -13.43 -24.04
C LYS A 101 3.61 -12.77 -23.09
N PRO A 102 2.32 -12.66 -23.46
CA PRO A 102 1.28 -12.18 -22.56
C PRO A 102 1.16 -13.03 -21.30
N VAL A 103 1.18 -12.35 -20.15
CA VAL A 103 0.94 -12.93 -18.84
C VAL A 103 -0.22 -12.20 -18.16
N ALA A 104 -0.92 -12.91 -17.28
CA ALA A 104 -1.85 -12.25 -16.37
C ALA A 104 -1.02 -11.49 -15.32
N SER A 105 -1.44 -10.28 -15.03
CA SER A 105 -0.82 -9.40 -14.03
C SER A 105 -1.87 -8.82 -13.11
N ALA A 106 -1.44 -8.06 -12.13
CA ALA A 106 -2.30 -7.36 -11.21
C ALA A 106 -1.88 -5.89 -11.09
N GLN A 107 -2.83 -5.05 -10.69
CA GLN A 107 -2.58 -3.67 -10.29
C GLN A 107 -3.34 -3.37 -9.00
N THR A 108 -2.79 -2.45 -8.22
CA THR A 108 -3.42 -1.90 -7.03
C THR A 108 -3.56 -0.39 -7.19
N LEU A 109 -4.73 0.14 -6.84
CA LEU A 109 -5.03 1.56 -6.92
C LEU A 109 -5.56 2.07 -5.57
N PHE A 110 -5.07 3.24 -5.16
CA PHE A 110 -5.74 4.10 -4.19
C PHE A 110 -6.52 5.17 -4.96
N VAL A 111 -7.84 5.08 -4.92
CA VAL A 111 -8.73 5.92 -5.72
C VAL A 111 -9.45 6.90 -4.83
N LYS A 112 -9.25 8.19 -5.08
CA LYS A 112 -10.00 9.29 -4.47
C LYS A 112 -11.24 9.59 -5.29
N HIS A 113 -12.40 9.59 -4.65
CA HIS A 113 -13.71 9.97 -5.18
C HIS A 113 -13.93 11.44 -4.83
N THR A 114 -13.62 12.35 -5.75
CA THR A 114 -13.70 13.79 -5.51
C THR A 114 -15.08 14.35 -5.84
N TYR A 115 -15.30 15.63 -5.57
CA TYR A 115 -16.47 16.35 -6.03
C TYR A 115 -16.05 17.75 -6.47
N SER A 116 -16.56 18.18 -7.62
CA SER A 116 -16.26 19.49 -8.18
C SER A 116 -17.53 20.11 -8.75
N GLU A 117 -18.14 21.04 -8.03
CA GLU A 117 -19.23 21.89 -8.50
C GLU A 117 -18.96 23.35 -8.06
N ALA A 118 -19.60 24.31 -8.73
CA ALA A 118 -19.43 25.73 -8.43
C ALA A 118 -19.84 26.04 -6.97
N GLY A 119 -18.93 26.64 -6.20
CA GLY A 119 -19.16 26.95 -4.78
C GLY A 119 -18.68 25.87 -3.80
N HIS A 120 -18.09 24.77 -4.28
CA HIS A 120 -17.39 23.80 -3.42
C HIS A 120 -16.08 24.42 -2.88
N SER A 121 -15.93 24.45 -1.56
CA SER A 121 -14.72 24.96 -0.91
C SER A 121 -13.70 23.82 -0.70
N GLU A 122 -12.81 23.65 -1.66
CA GLU A 122 -11.65 22.77 -1.52
C GLU A 122 -10.83 23.14 -0.27
N GLY A 123 -10.37 22.12 0.47
CA GLY A 123 -9.48 22.31 1.62
C GLY A 123 -10.15 22.74 2.93
N SER A 124 -11.48 22.74 3.03
CA SER A 124 -12.21 23.11 4.25
C SER A 124 -12.98 21.93 4.87
N VAL A 125 -13.24 22.00 6.18
CA VAL A 125 -14.14 21.08 6.89
C VAL A 125 -15.47 21.75 7.16
N THR A 126 -16.54 20.97 7.23
CA THR A 126 -17.87 21.48 7.56
C THR A 126 -17.94 21.89 9.05
N PRO A 127 -18.79 22.87 9.41
CA PRO A 127 -18.95 23.27 10.81
C PRO A 127 -19.42 22.13 11.73
N ALA A 128 -20.26 21.23 11.21
CA ALA A 128 -20.74 20.06 11.96
C ALA A 128 -19.58 19.10 12.28
N PHE A 129 -18.77 18.76 11.28
CA PHE A 129 -17.56 17.96 11.49
C PHE A 129 -16.62 18.62 12.48
N ALA A 130 -16.28 19.91 12.28
CA ALA A 130 -15.33 20.62 13.13
C ALA A 130 -15.73 20.60 14.60
N LYS A 131 -17.02 20.81 14.89
CA LYS A 131 -17.57 20.80 16.24
C LYS A 131 -17.43 19.43 16.90
N GLU A 132 -17.87 18.36 16.24
CA GLU A 132 -17.86 17.02 16.81
C GLU A 132 -16.45 16.41 16.87
N TYR A 133 -15.62 16.69 15.86
CA TYR A 133 -14.20 16.35 15.86
C TYR A 133 -13.49 16.95 17.06
N GLN A 134 -13.65 18.27 17.30
CA GLN A 134 -12.99 18.94 18.42
C GLN A 134 -13.47 18.38 19.77
N ALA A 135 -14.78 18.20 19.95
CA ALA A 135 -15.33 17.62 21.16
C ALA A 135 -14.79 16.20 21.43
N THR A 136 -14.59 15.40 20.38
CA THR A 136 -14.04 14.05 20.49
C THR A 136 -12.54 14.05 20.81
N ILE A 137 -11.76 14.96 20.21
CA ILE A 137 -10.34 15.16 20.54
C ILE A 137 -10.18 15.59 22.00
N ASP A 138 -11.02 16.51 22.48
CA ASP A 138 -10.98 16.98 23.86
C ASP A 138 -11.31 15.83 24.84
N ALA A 139 -12.33 15.03 24.51
CA ALA A 139 -12.68 13.84 25.29
C ALA A 139 -11.55 12.79 25.33
N LEU A 140 -10.88 12.54 24.20
CA LEU A 140 -9.72 11.63 24.12
C LEU A 140 -8.51 12.12 24.91
N SER A 141 -8.39 13.43 25.11
CA SER A 141 -7.30 14.06 25.87
C SER A 141 -7.54 14.02 27.39
N SER A 142 -8.76 13.68 27.82
CA SER A 142 -9.10 13.56 29.25
C SER A 142 -8.42 12.33 29.89
N PRO A 143 -7.85 12.46 31.10
CA PRO A 143 -7.36 11.32 31.88
C PRO A 143 -8.43 10.31 32.28
N THR A 144 -9.71 10.72 32.29
CA THR A 144 -10.87 9.88 32.64
C THR A 144 -11.72 9.55 31.41
N ALA A 145 -11.11 9.50 30.24
CA ALA A 145 -11.77 9.28 28.96
C ALA A 145 -12.66 8.02 28.97
N ASP A 146 -13.95 8.20 28.70
CA ASP A 146 -14.90 7.11 28.48
C ASP A 146 -14.74 6.60 27.04
N MET A 147 -13.91 5.58 26.86
CA MET A 147 -13.56 5.05 25.54
C MET A 147 -14.76 4.45 24.79
N LEU A 148 -15.81 3.99 25.49
CA LEU A 148 -17.00 3.44 24.85
C LEU A 148 -17.85 4.57 24.24
N ASN A 149 -18.06 5.65 24.98
CA ASN A 149 -18.79 6.81 24.45
C ASN A 149 -17.99 7.53 23.37
N ILE A 150 -16.66 7.63 23.52
CA ILE A 150 -15.79 8.17 22.48
C ILE A 150 -15.90 7.36 21.19
N LYS A 151 -15.94 6.01 21.27
CA LYS A 151 -16.13 5.17 20.09
C LYS A 151 -17.42 5.50 19.35
N LYS A 152 -18.52 5.67 20.08
CA LYS A 152 -19.82 6.06 19.51
C LYS A 152 -19.75 7.43 18.84
N SER A 153 -19.10 8.42 19.48
CA SER A 153 -18.90 9.74 18.88
C SER A 153 -18.07 9.68 17.60
N ILE A 154 -17.02 8.85 17.57
CA ILE A 154 -16.23 8.62 16.36
C ILE A 154 -17.07 7.98 15.25
N ASP A 155 -17.88 6.98 15.59
CA ASP A 155 -18.74 6.31 14.61
C ASP A 155 -19.76 7.28 14.00
N ASN A 156 -20.43 8.08 14.84
CA ASN A 156 -21.36 9.12 14.39
C ASN A 156 -20.69 10.18 13.52
N LEU A 157 -19.52 10.70 13.95
CA LEU A 157 -18.72 11.64 13.16
C LEU A 157 -18.40 11.09 11.76
N VAL A 158 -17.99 9.82 11.69
CA VAL A 158 -17.64 9.15 10.42
C VAL A 158 -18.88 8.92 9.56
N GLU A 159 -19.99 8.49 10.16
CA GLU A 159 -21.20 8.14 9.42
C GLU A 159 -21.95 9.35 8.88
N ASP A 160 -22.09 10.40 9.69
CA ASP A 160 -23.01 11.53 9.45
C ASP A 160 -22.29 12.80 8.96
N HIS A 161 -21.06 13.03 9.42
CA HIS A 161 -20.39 14.32 9.27
C HIS A 161 -19.08 14.26 8.48
N THR A 162 -18.58 13.08 8.12
CA THR A 162 -17.38 12.95 7.26
C THR A 162 -17.78 12.90 5.80
N LYS A 163 -17.72 14.05 5.12
CA LYS A 163 -18.23 14.25 3.76
C LYS A 163 -17.15 14.50 2.73
N ASN A 164 -16.07 15.19 3.07
CA ASN A 164 -15.00 15.52 2.12
C ASN A 164 -13.65 14.88 2.50
N LEU A 165 -12.67 14.88 1.58
CA LEU A 165 -11.39 14.20 1.78
C LEU A 165 -10.54 14.78 2.92
N ASN A 166 -10.70 16.07 3.26
CA ASN A 166 -10.06 16.67 4.44
C ASN A 166 -10.66 16.10 5.73
N GLU A 167 -11.98 15.98 5.78
CA GLU A 167 -12.67 15.36 6.91
C GLU A 167 -12.30 13.87 7.02
N HIS A 168 -12.19 13.14 5.90
CA HIS A 168 -11.72 11.74 5.90
C HIS A 168 -10.29 11.62 6.45
N ALA A 169 -9.39 12.52 6.07
CA ALA A 169 -8.01 12.51 6.54
C ALA A 169 -7.92 12.79 8.04
N LEU A 170 -8.66 13.80 8.53
CA LEU A 170 -8.74 14.12 9.94
C LEU A 170 -9.44 13.03 10.76
N ALA A 171 -10.51 12.43 10.24
CA ALA A 171 -11.20 11.31 10.88
C ALA A 171 -10.28 10.08 11.02
N ALA A 172 -9.49 9.77 9.98
CA ALA A 172 -8.48 8.71 10.05
C ALA A 172 -7.42 9.02 11.13
N TRP A 173 -6.94 10.27 11.19
CA TRP A 173 -6.02 10.70 12.24
C TRP A 173 -6.62 10.55 13.64
N LEU A 174 -7.86 11.01 13.85
CA LEU A 174 -8.60 10.85 15.11
C LEU A 174 -8.75 9.38 15.52
N LYS A 175 -9.14 8.52 14.57
CA LYS A 175 -9.25 7.07 14.80
C LYS A 175 -7.91 6.46 15.16
N SER A 176 -6.81 6.91 14.57
CA SER A 176 -5.46 6.44 14.94
C SER A 176 -5.17 6.72 16.41
N ILE A 177 -5.48 7.93 16.91
CA ILE A 177 -5.29 8.29 18.33
C ILE A 177 -6.14 7.39 19.23
N TYR A 178 -7.41 7.18 18.86
CA TYR A 178 -8.32 6.30 19.58
C TYR A 178 -7.77 4.86 19.66
N TYR A 179 -7.36 4.27 18.54
CA TYR A 179 -6.87 2.90 18.54
C TYR A 179 -5.54 2.73 19.27
N TYR A 180 -4.66 3.72 19.20
CA TYR A 180 -3.45 3.74 20.02
C TYR A 180 -3.77 3.70 21.53
N LYS A 181 -4.73 4.51 21.99
CA LYS A 181 -5.16 4.54 23.40
C LYS A 181 -5.88 3.27 23.87
N ASN A 182 -6.47 2.50 22.96
CA ASN A 182 -7.08 1.21 23.26
C ASN A 182 -6.15 0.03 22.96
N GLU A 183 -4.87 0.28 22.70
CA GLU A 183 -3.86 -0.76 22.41
C GLU A 183 -4.20 -1.65 21.20
N ASN A 184 -5.10 -1.19 20.32
CA ASN A 184 -5.39 -1.85 19.06
C ASN A 184 -4.41 -1.37 17.99
N PHE A 185 -3.17 -1.83 18.11
CA PHE A 185 -2.05 -1.32 17.33
C PHE A 185 -2.11 -1.65 15.82
N LEU A 186 -2.80 -2.73 15.42
CA LEU A 186 -3.00 -3.05 14.00
C LEU A 186 -3.98 -2.07 13.34
N GLU A 187 -5.09 -1.74 14.01
CA GLU A 187 -5.98 -0.68 13.52
C GLU A 187 -5.32 0.70 13.60
N TYR A 188 -4.52 0.99 14.63
CA TYR A 188 -3.70 2.20 14.68
C TYR A 188 -2.78 2.33 13.45
N MET A 189 -2.06 1.26 13.07
CA MET A 189 -1.23 1.25 11.86
C MET A 189 -2.08 1.49 10.61
N ARG A 190 -3.22 0.80 10.47
CA ARG A 190 -4.14 0.96 9.33
C ARG A 190 -4.64 2.40 9.21
N GLN A 191 -5.13 3.00 10.29
CA GLN A 191 -5.63 4.39 10.26
C GLN A 191 -4.49 5.40 10.02
N SER A 192 -3.28 5.12 10.51
CA SER A 192 -2.10 5.92 10.19
C SER A 192 -1.75 5.85 8.70
N GLN A 193 -1.87 4.68 8.07
CA GLN A 193 -1.69 4.53 6.62
C GLN A 193 -2.74 5.32 5.83
N ILE A 194 -4.02 5.25 6.22
CA ILE A 194 -5.09 6.03 5.57
C ILE A 194 -4.81 7.53 5.68
N THR A 195 -4.36 7.98 6.86
CA THR A 195 -3.97 9.38 7.11
C THR A 195 -2.86 9.81 6.15
N VAL A 196 -1.77 9.04 6.05
CA VAL A 196 -0.64 9.33 5.15
C VAL A 196 -1.01 9.24 3.67
N ASP A 197 -1.89 8.32 3.27
CA ASP A 197 -2.36 8.24 1.87
C ASP A 197 -3.19 9.47 1.45
N LEU A 198 -3.78 10.17 2.43
CA LEU A 198 -4.53 11.41 2.25
C LEU A 198 -3.69 12.66 2.56
N TYR A 199 -2.36 12.58 2.47
CA TYR A 199 -1.42 13.64 2.87
C TYR A 199 -1.75 15.05 2.32
N GLU A 200 -2.29 15.14 1.10
CA GLU A 200 -2.65 16.40 0.44
C GLU A 200 -3.73 17.19 1.19
N HIS A 201 -4.45 16.53 2.10
CA HIS A 201 -5.58 17.08 2.84
C HIS A 201 -5.27 17.32 4.33
N LEU A 202 -3.99 17.24 4.71
CA LEU A 202 -3.57 17.33 6.10
C LEU A 202 -2.70 18.56 6.37
N PRO A 203 -2.86 19.20 7.55
CA PRO A 203 -1.86 20.10 8.08
C PRO A 203 -0.50 19.39 8.20
N ILE A 204 0.58 20.09 7.86
CA ILE A 204 1.91 19.49 7.79
C ILE A 204 2.38 18.85 9.10
N ALA A 205 1.99 19.42 10.25
CA ALA A 205 2.32 18.87 11.56
C ALA A 205 1.63 17.51 11.83
N ILE A 206 0.37 17.35 11.40
CA ILE A 206 -0.35 16.07 11.51
C ILE A 206 0.28 15.06 10.58
N LEU A 207 0.59 15.47 9.35
CA LEU A 207 1.24 14.60 8.37
C LEU A 207 2.60 14.11 8.89
N ALA A 208 3.48 15.00 9.37
CA ALA A 208 4.79 14.62 9.89
C ALA A 208 4.68 13.59 11.01
N LYS A 209 3.80 13.84 11.99
CA LYS A 209 3.56 12.90 13.09
C LYS A 209 2.99 11.57 12.60
N SER A 210 2.02 11.59 11.69
CA SER A 210 1.38 10.38 11.15
C SER A 210 2.34 9.53 10.35
N THR A 211 3.24 10.14 9.58
CA THR A 211 4.24 9.42 8.79
C THR A 211 5.28 8.74 9.69
N VAL A 212 5.72 9.40 10.76
CA VAL A 212 6.61 8.78 11.78
C VAL A 212 5.90 7.63 12.49
N ASN A 213 4.66 7.85 12.93
CA ASN A 213 3.82 6.86 13.58
C ASN A 213 3.61 5.61 12.71
N LEU A 214 3.30 5.81 11.43
CA LEU A 214 3.13 4.74 10.45
C LEU A 214 4.43 3.95 10.28
N PHE A 215 5.55 4.65 10.04
CA PHE A 215 6.87 4.03 9.87
C PHE A 215 7.21 3.13 11.07
N GLN A 216 7.08 3.66 12.29
CA GLN A 216 7.37 2.90 13.52
C GLN A 216 6.45 1.70 13.69
N SER A 217 5.15 1.84 13.38
CA SER A 217 4.19 0.74 13.45
C SER A 217 4.51 -0.36 12.44
N GLN A 218 4.91 0.04 11.23
CA GLN A 218 5.31 -0.89 10.18
C GLN A 218 6.58 -1.65 10.57
N LEU A 219 7.57 -1.00 11.18
CA LEU A 219 8.74 -1.70 11.74
C LEU A 219 8.32 -2.70 12.83
N TYR A 220 7.44 -2.29 13.75
CA TYR A 220 6.99 -3.13 14.86
C TYR A 220 6.25 -4.39 14.39
N PHE A 221 5.44 -4.27 13.33
CA PHE A 221 4.67 -5.37 12.76
C PHE A 221 5.36 -6.10 11.60
N GLY A 222 6.66 -5.85 11.38
CA GLY A 222 7.44 -6.52 10.35
C GLY A 222 7.02 -6.18 8.90
N ASN A 223 6.30 -5.08 8.70
CA ASN A 223 5.98 -4.52 7.38
C ASN A 223 7.14 -3.64 6.89
N PHE A 224 8.30 -4.23 6.63
CA PHE A 224 9.47 -3.43 6.28
C PHE A 224 9.41 -2.79 4.91
N ASN A 225 8.64 -3.34 3.98
CA ASN A 225 8.48 -2.76 2.65
C ASN A 225 7.59 -1.53 2.70
N GLY A 226 6.49 -1.60 3.45
CA GLY A 226 5.70 -0.42 3.79
C GLY A 226 6.51 0.63 4.54
N ALA A 227 7.41 0.22 5.45
CA ALA A 227 8.31 1.15 6.13
C ALA A 227 9.30 1.83 5.16
N ALA A 228 9.88 1.08 4.22
CA ALA A 228 10.75 1.63 3.19
C ALA A 228 10.01 2.61 2.27
N GLU A 229 8.80 2.26 1.84
CA GLU A 229 7.93 3.16 1.06
C GLU A 229 7.58 4.44 1.85
N THR A 230 7.25 4.30 3.13
CA THR A 230 6.92 5.42 4.02
C THR A 230 8.12 6.34 4.20
N LEU A 231 9.32 5.79 4.37
CA LEU A 231 10.56 6.56 4.43
C LEU A 231 10.83 7.31 3.12
N SER A 232 10.64 6.66 1.96
CA SER A 232 10.77 7.32 0.66
C SER A 232 9.77 8.47 0.50
N ARG A 233 8.54 8.32 1.01
CA ARG A 233 7.53 9.40 1.03
C ARG A 233 7.95 10.58 1.91
N MET A 234 8.56 10.33 3.07
CA MET A 234 9.07 11.41 3.95
C MET A 234 10.05 12.34 3.21
N GLY A 235 10.88 11.79 2.32
CA GLY A 235 11.85 12.55 1.54
C GLY A 235 11.29 13.26 0.29
N SER A 236 10.05 12.98 -0.12
CA SER A 236 9.49 13.44 -1.40
C SER A 236 8.26 14.35 -1.28
N VAL A 237 7.58 14.36 -0.13
CA VAL A 237 6.40 15.22 0.08
C VAL A 237 6.83 16.64 0.45
N ASN A 238 6.33 17.62 -0.31
CA ASN A 238 6.61 19.04 -0.05
C ASN A 238 6.15 19.45 1.36
N GLY A 239 7.05 20.06 2.12
CA GLY A 239 6.84 20.46 3.52
C GLY A 239 7.21 19.40 4.56
N LEU A 240 7.47 18.14 4.17
CA LEU A 240 7.97 17.09 5.07
C LEU A 240 9.48 16.91 5.05
N ASN A 241 10.19 17.72 4.26
CA ASN A 241 11.63 17.60 3.99
C ASN A 241 12.43 17.33 5.27
N LEU A 242 12.87 16.09 5.44
CA LEU A 242 13.78 15.68 6.49
C LEU A 242 15.18 16.23 6.19
N SER A 243 15.96 16.54 7.23
CA SER A 243 17.40 16.70 7.04
C SER A 243 18.01 15.36 6.61
N GLU A 244 19.12 15.40 5.88
CA GLU A 244 19.86 14.19 5.49
C GLU A 244 20.18 13.29 6.70
N GLU A 245 20.57 13.91 7.81
CA GLU A 245 20.83 13.21 9.06
C GLU A 245 19.58 12.49 9.61
N THR A 246 18.43 13.16 9.62
CA THR A 246 17.17 12.55 10.11
C THR A 246 16.72 11.43 9.18
N TYR A 247 16.85 11.61 7.87
CA TYR A 247 16.57 10.55 6.91
C TYR A 247 17.45 9.32 7.15
N GLN A 248 18.76 9.54 7.36
CA GLN A 248 19.70 8.45 7.64
C GLN A 248 19.36 7.73 8.95
N GLN A 249 18.92 8.44 10.00
CA GLN A 249 18.47 7.81 11.25
C GLN A 249 17.30 6.85 11.02
N PHE A 250 16.31 7.22 10.20
CA PHE A 250 15.21 6.32 9.84
C PHE A 250 15.68 5.14 8.98
N ALA A 251 16.57 5.38 8.02
CA ALA A 251 17.16 4.32 7.19
C ALA A 251 17.92 3.29 8.05
N ASP A 252 18.69 3.76 9.03
CA ASP A 252 19.43 2.91 9.96
C ASP A 252 18.48 2.13 10.88
N ALA A 253 17.41 2.75 11.36
CA ALA A 253 16.37 2.08 12.15
C ALA A 253 15.69 0.95 11.36
N LEU A 254 15.36 1.18 10.08
CA LEU A 254 14.81 0.16 9.19
C LEU A 254 15.81 -0.99 9.00
N LYS A 255 17.09 -0.68 8.73
CA LYS A 255 18.14 -1.69 8.57
C LYS A 255 18.35 -2.52 9.84
N ALA A 256 18.36 -1.86 11.00
CA ALA A 256 18.50 -2.53 12.30
C ALA A 256 17.30 -3.43 12.58
N ALA A 257 16.07 -2.97 12.33
CA ALA A 257 14.86 -3.77 12.51
C ALA A 257 14.88 -5.03 11.62
N LYS A 258 15.27 -4.89 10.33
CA LYS A 258 15.45 -6.03 9.41
C LYS A 258 16.51 -7.04 9.87
N ALA A 259 17.50 -6.62 10.66
CA ALA A 259 18.56 -7.50 11.15
C ALA A 259 18.18 -8.31 12.41
N THR A 260 17.08 -7.94 13.09
CA THR A 260 16.60 -8.68 14.27
C THR A 260 15.80 -9.92 13.85
N GLY A 261 15.85 -11.02 14.60
CA GLY A 261 15.16 -12.28 14.25
C GLY A 261 13.62 -12.19 14.17
N SER A 262 13.01 -11.14 14.72
CA SER A 262 11.60 -10.76 14.49
C SER A 262 11.31 -10.28 13.07
N ALA A 263 12.34 -10.10 12.24
CA ALA A 263 12.22 -9.62 10.88
C ALA A 263 11.48 -10.57 9.93
N ASN A 264 11.32 -11.84 10.31
CA ASN A 264 10.68 -12.83 9.46
C ASN A 264 9.16 -12.92 9.69
N VAL A 265 8.56 -12.05 10.51
CA VAL A 265 7.13 -12.11 10.84
C VAL A 265 6.44 -10.81 10.50
N THR A 266 5.53 -10.83 9.53
CA THR A 266 4.60 -9.72 9.29
C THR A 266 3.25 -10.04 9.91
N LYS A 267 2.75 -9.17 10.79
CA LYS A 267 1.43 -9.34 11.42
C LYS A 267 0.36 -8.62 10.62
N GLY A 268 -0.79 -9.29 10.44
CA GLY A 268 -1.91 -8.74 9.68
C GLY A 268 -3.26 -8.97 10.35
N GLN A 269 -4.22 -8.13 9.98
CA GLN A 269 -5.63 -8.25 10.34
C GLN A 269 -6.50 -7.94 9.12
N LEU A 270 -7.46 -8.82 8.82
CA LEU A 270 -8.43 -8.59 7.77
C LEU A 270 -9.35 -7.42 8.13
N SER A 271 -9.54 -6.51 7.18
CA SER A 271 -10.43 -5.37 7.38
C SER A 271 -11.88 -5.82 7.56
N HIS A 272 -12.78 -4.88 7.84
CA HIS A 272 -14.23 -5.13 7.87
C HIS A 272 -14.80 -5.72 6.56
N LEU A 273 -14.05 -5.67 5.46
CA LEU A 273 -14.40 -6.31 4.19
C LEU A 273 -13.91 -7.77 4.07
N GLY A 274 -13.25 -8.30 5.11
CA GLY A 274 -12.65 -9.63 5.05
C GLY A 274 -11.45 -9.69 4.10
N ALA A 275 -10.73 -8.57 3.93
CA ALA A 275 -9.58 -8.49 3.04
C ALA A 275 -8.46 -7.62 3.65
N TRP A 276 -7.22 -8.00 3.37
CA TRP A 276 -6.01 -7.28 3.73
C TRP A 276 -5.01 -7.34 2.60
N SER A 277 -4.24 -6.27 2.41
CA SER A 277 -3.18 -6.26 1.41
C SER A 277 -2.00 -5.41 1.83
N GLN A 278 -0.82 -5.81 1.37
CA GLN A 278 0.44 -5.12 1.59
C GLN A 278 1.40 -5.38 0.43
N THR A 279 2.24 -4.40 0.09
CA THR A 279 3.41 -4.62 -0.77
C THR A 279 4.29 -5.72 -0.18
N TYR A 280 4.74 -6.63 -1.03
CA TYR A 280 5.48 -7.78 -0.61
C TYR A 280 6.67 -8.02 -1.54
N ASP A 281 7.84 -8.19 -0.94
CA ASP A 281 9.05 -8.51 -1.69
C ASP A 281 9.10 -10.02 -1.90
N PRO A 282 9.61 -10.49 -3.05
CA PRO A 282 9.76 -11.91 -3.31
C PRO A 282 10.61 -12.63 -2.24
N SER A 283 9.93 -13.27 -1.30
CA SER A 283 10.51 -14.17 -0.32
C SER A 283 9.65 -15.43 -0.20
N THR A 284 10.26 -16.53 0.23
CA THR A 284 9.51 -17.74 0.54
C THR A 284 8.78 -17.53 1.86
N PHE A 285 7.51 -17.90 1.95
CA PHE A 285 6.73 -17.69 3.16
C PHE A 285 5.67 -18.76 3.41
N LYS A 286 5.06 -18.71 4.59
CA LYS A 286 3.79 -19.36 4.91
C LYS A 286 2.89 -18.40 5.69
N VAL A 287 1.60 -18.68 5.76
CA VAL A 287 0.65 -17.90 6.56
C VAL A 287 0.12 -18.75 7.72
N GLU A 288 0.14 -18.20 8.93
CA GLU A 288 -0.44 -18.81 10.12
C GLU A 288 -1.59 -17.95 10.64
N VAL A 289 -2.78 -18.55 10.76
CA VAL A 289 -3.97 -17.86 11.26
C VAL A 289 -4.01 -17.98 12.78
N SER A 290 -4.02 -16.83 13.47
CA SER A 290 -4.08 -16.78 14.94
C SER A 290 -5.52 -16.70 15.44
N GLN A 291 -6.42 -16.05 14.71
CA GLN A 291 -7.84 -15.94 15.03
C GLN A 291 -8.68 -15.78 13.77
N GLY A 292 -9.86 -16.43 13.74
CA GLY A 292 -10.80 -16.33 12.62
C GLY A 292 -10.48 -17.31 11.50
N ASN A 293 -10.74 -16.91 10.26
CA ASN A 293 -10.61 -17.77 9.08
C ASN A 293 -10.02 -17.00 7.88
N VAL A 294 -9.17 -17.69 7.12
CA VAL A 294 -8.58 -17.21 5.86
C VAL A 294 -9.00 -18.16 4.74
N ASP A 295 -9.67 -17.61 3.74
CA ASP A 295 -10.18 -18.36 2.57
C ASP A 295 -9.16 -18.44 1.44
N SER A 296 -8.31 -17.40 1.31
CA SER A 296 -7.30 -17.41 0.26
C SER A 296 -6.15 -16.45 0.53
N VAL A 297 -4.98 -16.85 0.04
CA VAL A 297 -3.77 -16.03 -0.06
C VAL A 297 -3.44 -15.85 -1.54
N GLU A 298 -3.26 -14.61 -1.99
CA GLU A 298 -3.04 -14.29 -3.40
C GLU A 298 -1.76 -13.47 -3.58
N LEU A 299 -0.88 -13.94 -4.47
CA LEU A 299 0.23 -13.18 -5.02
C LEU A 299 -0.28 -12.37 -6.20
N ARG A 300 -0.16 -11.04 -6.15
CA ARG A 300 -0.64 -10.15 -7.21
C ARG A 300 0.46 -9.17 -7.58
N CYS A 301 1.10 -9.39 -8.73
CA CYS A 301 2.28 -8.66 -9.21
C CYS A 301 2.04 -8.01 -10.57
N ASN A 302 2.89 -7.05 -10.96
CA ASN A 302 2.81 -6.40 -12.27
C ASN A 302 3.02 -7.34 -13.46
N ASP A 303 3.52 -8.56 -13.23
CA ASP A 303 3.89 -9.54 -14.25
C ASP A 303 3.56 -11.00 -13.87
N TYR A 304 2.83 -11.20 -12.77
CA TYR A 304 2.47 -12.52 -12.26
C TYR A 304 1.23 -12.43 -11.37
N GLN A 305 0.45 -13.51 -11.32
CA GLN A 305 -0.58 -13.67 -10.31
C GLN A 305 -0.75 -15.15 -9.96
N GLN A 306 -1.08 -15.42 -8.70
CA GLN A 306 -1.40 -16.75 -8.21
C GLN A 306 -2.33 -16.65 -7.01
N LYS A 307 -3.36 -17.50 -7.00
CA LYS A 307 -4.31 -17.61 -5.88
C LYS A 307 -4.19 -19.00 -5.26
N TYR A 308 -3.98 -19.03 -3.95
CA TYR A 308 -3.97 -20.23 -3.11
C TYR A 308 -5.25 -20.24 -2.29
N ILE A 309 -6.11 -21.24 -2.51
CA ILE A 309 -7.31 -21.48 -1.68
C ILE A 309 -7.04 -22.48 -0.55
N GLU A 310 -5.94 -23.23 -0.66
CA GLU A 310 -5.43 -24.19 0.32
C GLU A 310 -3.90 -24.26 0.18
N GLY A 311 -3.22 -24.85 1.17
CA GLY A 311 -1.78 -25.10 1.13
C GLY A 311 -0.90 -23.87 1.44
N TRP A 312 -1.51 -22.73 1.76
CA TRP A 312 -0.79 -21.50 2.14
C TRP A 312 -0.22 -21.54 3.56
N GLU A 313 -0.68 -22.49 4.36
CA GLU A 313 -0.12 -22.87 5.66
C GLU A 313 1.23 -23.59 5.51
N ASN A 314 1.49 -24.12 4.32
CA ASN A 314 2.77 -24.71 3.95
C ASN A 314 3.69 -23.66 3.31
N LYS A 315 4.91 -24.09 2.99
CA LYS A 315 5.90 -23.25 2.30
C LYS A 315 5.41 -22.89 0.88
N ILE A 316 5.14 -21.61 0.66
CA ILE A 316 4.95 -21.00 -0.66
C ILE A 316 6.29 -20.45 -1.15
N GLU A 317 6.74 -20.95 -2.30
CA GLU A 317 7.91 -20.41 -2.98
C GLU A 317 7.51 -19.26 -3.90
N PHE A 318 8.19 -18.13 -3.77
CA PHE A 318 7.96 -16.99 -4.65
C PHE A 318 8.56 -17.28 -6.04
N PRO A 319 7.81 -17.07 -7.13
CA PRO A 319 8.38 -17.21 -8.47
C PRO A 319 9.55 -16.25 -8.65
N ALA A 320 10.66 -16.73 -9.18
CA ALA A 320 11.82 -15.89 -9.43
C ALA A 320 11.48 -14.74 -10.40
N GLN A 321 12.10 -13.57 -10.17
CA GLN A 321 12.13 -12.44 -11.10
C GLN A 321 10.79 -11.71 -11.31
N THR A 322 9.82 -11.82 -10.41
CA THR A 322 8.60 -10.97 -10.39
C THR A 322 8.87 -9.62 -9.74
N SER A 323 8.13 -8.59 -10.11
CA SER A 323 8.28 -7.24 -9.54
C SER A 323 6.94 -6.63 -9.14
N ASP A 324 6.99 -5.69 -8.19
CA ASP A 324 5.86 -4.90 -7.71
C ASP A 324 4.68 -5.78 -7.29
N CYS A 325 4.94 -6.65 -6.33
CA CYS A 325 3.95 -7.58 -5.82
C CYS A 325 3.25 -7.03 -4.58
N ILE A 326 1.98 -7.39 -4.44
CA ILE A 326 1.28 -7.38 -3.16
C ILE A 326 0.96 -8.80 -2.75
N LEU A 327 0.86 -9.02 -1.45
CA LEU A 327 0.03 -10.08 -0.90
C LEU A 327 -1.39 -9.54 -0.72
N LEU A 328 -2.38 -10.32 -1.13
CA LEU A 328 -3.78 -10.09 -0.81
C LEU A 328 -4.31 -11.31 -0.08
N ILE A 329 -4.78 -11.12 1.15
CA ILE A 329 -5.35 -12.18 1.98
C ILE A 329 -6.82 -11.89 2.20
N ARG A 330 -7.67 -12.91 2.08
CA ARG A 330 -9.12 -12.81 2.17
C ARG A 330 -9.68 -13.87 3.12
N GLY A 331 -10.79 -13.57 3.78
CA GLY A 331 -11.41 -14.42 4.78
C GLY A 331 -12.44 -13.67 5.62
N ASP A 332 -12.63 -14.09 6.86
CA ASP A 332 -13.60 -13.46 7.76
C ASP A 332 -13.08 -12.10 8.26
N ALA A 333 -13.95 -11.10 8.32
CA ALA A 333 -13.61 -9.78 8.84
C ALA A 333 -13.01 -9.85 10.26
N GLY A 334 -11.91 -9.14 10.48
CA GLY A 334 -11.22 -9.10 11.77
C GLY A 334 -10.29 -10.28 12.06
N SER A 335 -10.23 -11.30 11.18
CA SER A 335 -9.28 -12.41 11.34
C SER A 335 -7.84 -11.91 11.39
N THR A 336 -7.04 -12.48 12.28
CA THR A 336 -5.63 -12.12 12.47
C THR A 336 -4.72 -13.25 12.03
N PHE A 337 -3.58 -12.91 11.48
CA PHE A 337 -2.62 -13.87 10.94
C PHE A 337 -1.20 -13.30 10.98
N ASP A 338 -0.23 -14.21 10.90
CA ASP A 338 1.18 -13.91 10.75
C ASP A 338 1.66 -14.48 9.40
N ILE A 339 2.40 -13.67 8.64
CA ILE A 339 3.15 -14.11 7.46
C ILE A 339 4.56 -14.40 7.93
N LEU A 340 5.00 -15.64 7.78
CA LEU A 340 6.29 -16.11 8.23
C LEU A 340 7.22 -16.29 7.03
N GLU A 341 8.23 -15.43 6.91
CA GLU A 341 9.29 -15.58 5.94
C GLU A 341 10.21 -16.75 6.32
N ILE A 342 10.46 -17.62 5.35
CA ILE A 342 11.30 -18.81 5.51
C ILE A 342 12.63 -18.50 4.86
N THR A 343 13.61 -18.11 5.67
CA THR A 343 15.01 -17.99 5.26
C THR A 343 15.57 -19.40 5.03
N SER A 344 15.98 -19.67 3.79
CA SER A 344 16.66 -20.90 3.37
C SER A 344 18.06 -21.03 3.95
#